data_AF-A0A120EY49-F1
#
_entry.id   AF-A0A120EY49-F1
#
_cell.length_a   1.000
_cell.length_b   1.000
_cell.length_c   1.000
_cell.angle_alpha   90.00
_cell.angle_beta   90.00
_cell.angle_gamma   90.00
#
_symmetry.space_group_name_H-M   'P 1'
#
loop_
_entity.id
_entity.type
_entity.pdbx_description
1 polymer ?
#
loop_
_entity_poly.entity_id
_entity_poly.type
_entity_poly.pdbx_seq_one_letter_code
_entity_poly.pdbx_strand_id
1 'polypeptide(L)'
;GTAAPRPRLREVGDDAATSFRVLLPTIGGEDGVKAAVDRIVAAGIRDYYPIREGDAGNAIALGQYRSREGAERRKAELARAGFNVDLIPSGGSGQSRWWLDLRTDSAAQATALRRQLGAQRQRALDCATLR
;
A
#
# COMPACT_ATOMS: atom_id res chain seq x y z
N GLY A 1 -34.62 -5.79 -13.93
CA GLY A 1 -34.13 -5.95 -12.55
C GLY A 1 -32.95 -5.02 -12.36
N THR A 2 -32.98 -4.18 -11.34
CA THR A 2 -31.97 -3.14 -11.11
C THR A 2 -30.71 -3.78 -10.53
N ALA A 3 -29.57 -3.65 -11.21
CA ALA A 3 -28.32 -4.23 -10.74
C ALA A 3 -27.85 -3.54 -9.45
N ALA A 4 -27.44 -4.32 -8.46
CA ALA A 4 -26.89 -3.77 -7.23
C ALA A 4 -25.60 -2.97 -7.52
N PRO A 5 -25.36 -1.84 -6.82
CA PRO A 5 -24.13 -1.07 -6.96
C PRO A 5 -22.93 -1.96 -6.63
N ARG A 6 -21.92 -1.99 -7.52
CA ARG A 6 -20.65 -2.68 -7.24
C ARG A 6 -19.72 -1.72 -6.50
N PRO A 7 -19.44 -1.95 -5.20
CA PRO A 7 -18.45 -1.17 -4.48
C PRO A 7 -17.05 -1.43 -5.03
N ARG A 8 -16.25 -0.38 -5.14
CA ARG A 8 -14.81 -0.48 -5.37
C ARG A 8 -14.09 0.21 -4.23
N LEU A 9 -13.25 -0.55 -3.52
CA LEU A 9 -12.32 0.03 -2.55
C LEU A 9 -11.12 0.61 -3.31
N ARG A 10 -10.73 1.84 -2.98
CA ARG A 10 -9.59 2.52 -3.57
C ARG A 10 -8.74 3.15 -2.47
N GLU A 11 -7.51 2.69 -2.37
CA GLU A 11 -6.50 3.37 -1.56
C GLU A 11 -6.00 4.60 -2.31
N VAL A 12 -5.85 5.70 -1.59
CA VAL A 12 -5.02 6.84 -1.94
C VAL A 12 -3.91 6.87 -0.90
N GLY A 13 -2.70 6.49 -1.33
CA GLY A 13 -1.55 6.45 -0.45
C GLY A 13 -1.25 7.81 0.19
N ASP A 14 -0.49 7.81 1.28
CA ASP A 14 0.00 9.03 1.94
C ASP A 14 0.66 9.98 0.93
N ASP A 15 -0.03 11.09 0.62
CA ASP A 15 0.40 12.09 -0.35
C ASP A 15 1.56 12.95 0.16
N ALA A 16 1.81 12.92 1.48
CA ALA A 16 2.97 13.54 2.08
C ALA A 16 4.20 12.63 2.11
N ALA A 17 4.09 11.34 1.72
CA ALA A 17 5.23 10.43 1.73
C ALA A 17 6.31 10.88 0.72
N THR A 18 7.53 11.05 1.21
CA THR A 18 8.68 11.52 0.43
C THR A 18 9.60 10.37 -0.01
N SER A 19 9.43 9.19 0.60
CA SER A 19 10.16 7.97 0.23
C SER A 19 9.36 6.71 0.56
N PHE A 20 9.78 5.59 0.00
CA PHE A 20 9.17 4.28 0.16
C PHE A 20 10.27 3.24 0.37
N ARG A 21 10.20 2.51 1.49
CA ARG A 21 11.13 1.42 1.81
C ARG A 21 10.47 0.08 1.49
N VAL A 22 11.25 -0.82 0.90
CA VAL A 22 10.85 -2.21 0.72
C VAL A 22 11.59 -3.04 1.76
N LEU A 23 10.85 -3.67 2.68
CA LEU A 23 11.40 -4.40 3.81
C LEU A 23 10.95 -5.86 3.78
N LEU A 24 11.88 -6.78 4.03
CA LEU A 24 11.58 -8.17 4.35
C LEU A 24 11.55 -8.32 5.88
N PRO A 25 10.39 -8.53 6.51
CA PRO A 25 10.34 -8.84 7.93
C PRO A 25 11.00 -10.20 8.20
N THR A 26 11.71 -10.32 9.32
CA THR A 26 12.33 -11.60 9.72
C THR A 26 11.80 -12.05 11.09
N ILE A 27 11.73 -13.37 11.28
CA ILE A 27 11.24 -14.01 12.50
C ILE A 27 12.39 -14.81 13.10
N GLY A 28 12.52 -14.84 14.43
CA GLY A 28 13.54 -15.65 15.10
C GLY A 28 14.86 -14.92 15.35
N GLY A 29 14.85 -13.60 15.44
CA GLY A 29 16.04 -12.85 15.86
C GLY A 29 17.15 -12.84 14.81
N GLU A 30 18.40 -12.86 15.27
CA GLU A 30 19.59 -12.83 14.39
C GLU A 30 19.68 -14.06 13.47
N ASP A 31 19.26 -15.23 13.96
CA ASP A 31 19.24 -16.47 13.15
C ASP A 31 18.25 -16.35 11.99
N GLY A 32 17.09 -15.74 12.24
CA GLY A 32 16.11 -15.39 11.22
C GLY A 32 16.66 -14.47 10.14
N VAL A 33 17.41 -13.45 10.56
CA VAL A 33 18.10 -12.52 9.65
C VAL A 33 19.13 -13.27 8.80
N LYS A 34 19.96 -14.13 9.41
CA LYS A 34 20.97 -14.91 8.70
C LYS A 34 20.34 -15.82 7.65
N ALA A 35 19.31 -16.59 8.02
CA ALA A 35 18.61 -17.47 7.09
C ALA A 35 17.94 -16.69 5.94
N ALA A 36 17.40 -15.50 6.21
CA ALA A 36 16.84 -14.64 5.19
C ALA A 36 17.91 -14.10 4.23
N VAL A 37 19.08 -13.68 4.74
CA VAL A 37 20.22 -13.24 3.93
C VAL A 37 20.70 -14.36 3.01
N ASP A 38 20.85 -15.58 3.53
CA ASP A 38 21.31 -16.72 2.72
C ASP A 38 20.37 -16.98 1.53
N ARG A 39 19.04 -16.86 1.74
CA ARG A 39 18.05 -16.96 0.64
C ARG A 39 18.14 -15.81 -0.36
N ILE A 40 18.33 -14.58 0.11
CA ILE A 40 18.48 -13.39 -0.75
C ILE A 40 19.70 -13.54 -1.67
N VAL A 41 20.84 -13.96 -1.12
CA VAL A 41 22.07 -14.20 -1.87
C VAL A 41 21.90 -15.33 -2.88
N ALA A 42 21.26 -16.44 -2.48
CA ALA A 42 20.97 -17.55 -3.38
C ALA A 42 20.05 -17.15 -4.55
N ALA A 43 19.16 -16.18 -4.34
CA ALA A 43 18.32 -15.60 -5.39
C ALA A 43 19.05 -14.56 -6.27
N GLY A 44 20.34 -14.29 -6.03
CA GLY A 44 21.14 -13.34 -6.79
C GLY A 44 20.85 -11.86 -6.47
N ILE A 45 20.12 -11.60 -5.38
CA ILE A 45 19.82 -10.23 -4.94
C ILE A 45 21.00 -9.70 -4.14
N ARG A 46 21.56 -8.56 -4.57
CA ARG A 46 22.81 -8.00 -4.02
C ARG A 46 22.60 -6.72 -3.23
N ASP A 47 21.50 -6.05 -3.48
CA ASP A 47 21.11 -4.78 -2.88
C ASP A 47 20.19 -5.01 -1.67
N TYR A 48 20.81 -5.41 -0.56
CA TYR A 48 20.11 -5.60 0.71
C TYR A 48 20.88 -5.02 1.90
N TYR A 49 20.17 -4.64 2.96
CA TYR A 49 20.74 -4.12 4.20
C TYR A 49 19.98 -4.64 5.44
N PRO A 50 20.60 -5.48 6.29
CA PRO A 50 19.97 -5.92 7.54
C PRO A 50 19.78 -4.77 8.54
N ILE A 51 18.58 -4.68 9.10
CA ILE A 51 18.20 -3.73 10.15
C ILE A 51 18.06 -4.53 11.44
N ARG A 52 18.84 -4.16 12.46
CA ARG A 52 18.89 -4.85 13.77
C ARG A 52 18.35 -4.01 14.93
N GLU A 53 18.03 -2.73 14.71
CA GLU A 53 17.62 -1.77 15.73
C GLU A 53 16.42 -0.93 15.27
N GLY A 54 15.61 -0.46 16.23
CA GLY A 54 14.45 0.41 16.01
C GLY A 54 13.11 -0.33 15.86
N ASP A 55 12.03 0.43 15.65
CA ASP A 55 10.63 -0.05 15.65
C ASP A 55 10.32 -1.14 14.61
N ALA A 56 11.14 -1.28 13.57
CA ALA A 56 10.97 -2.31 12.54
C ALA A 56 11.36 -3.72 13.04
N GLY A 57 12.06 -3.84 14.17
CA GLY A 57 12.64 -5.10 14.63
C GLY A 57 13.64 -5.68 13.63
N ASN A 58 13.96 -6.96 13.77
CA ASN A 58 14.84 -7.68 12.85
C ASN A 58 14.20 -7.74 11.46
N ALA A 59 14.73 -6.96 10.51
CA ALA A 59 14.22 -6.87 9.14
C ALA A 59 15.39 -6.71 8.15
N ILE A 60 15.13 -6.90 6.85
CA ILE A 60 16.12 -6.64 5.80
C ILE A 60 15.53 -5.65 4.81
N ALA A 61 16.17 -4.48 4.66
CA ALA A 61 15.82 -3.55 3.60
C ALA A 61 16.30 -4.08 2.24
N LEU A 62 15.42 -4.02 1.24
CA LEU A 62 15.64 -4.49 -0.13
C LEU A 62 15.51 -3.37 -1.18
N GLY A 63 15.55 -2.12 -0.70
CA GLY A 63 15.53 -0.91 -1.51
C GLY A 63 14.83 0.27 -0.82
N GLN A 64 15.24 1.47 -1.22
CA GLN A 64 14.56 2.72 -0.88
C GLN A 64 14.31 3.49 -2.18
N TYR A 65 13.08 3.98 -2.34
CA TYR A 65 12.62 4.62 -3.57
C TYR A 65 12.00 5.98 -3.27
N ARG A 66 12.17 6.92 -4.21
CA ARG A 66 11.54 8.26 -4.15
C ARG A 66 10.11 8.27 -4.67
N SER A 67 9.67 7.21 -5.34
CA SER A 67 8.32 7.07 -5.88
C SER A 67 7.71 5.74 -5.48
N ARG A 68 6.39 5.74 -5.25
CA ARG A 68 5.62 4.54 -4.94
C ARG A 68 5.71 3.52 -6.07
N GLU A 69 5.58 3.98 -7.32
CA GLU A 69 5.63 3.10 -8.49
C GLU A 69 6.96 2.31 -8.57
N GLY A 70 8.09 2.96 -8.29
CA GLY A 70 9.39 2.30 -8.24
C GLY A 70 9.44 1.21 -7.17
N ALA A 71 8.93 1.50 -5.97
CA ALA A 71 8.86 0.53 -4.88
C ALA A 71 7.90 -0.63 -5.17
N GLU A 72 6.76 -0.39 -5.82
CA GLU A 72 5.80 -1.43 -6.21
C GLU A 72 6.38 -2.36 -7.29
N ARG A 73 7.10 -1.81 -8.27
CA ARG A 73 7.82 -2.65 -9.25
C ARG A 73 8.83 -3.56 -8.57
N ARG A 74 9.62 -3.02 -7.64
CA ARG A 74 10.57 -3.82 -6.85
C ARG A 74 9.87 -4.89 -6.02
N LYS A 75 8.77 -4.55 -5.36
CA LYS A 75 7.96 -5.51 -4.59
C LYS A 75 7.45 -6.64 -5.49
N ALA A 76 6.95 -6.33 -6.69
CA ALA A 76 6.49 -7.33 -7.64
C ALA A 76 7.62 -8.23 -8.16
N GLU A 77 8.82 -7.67 -8.42
CA GLU A 77 10.01 -8.45 -8.78
C GLU A 77 10.42 -9.43 -7.67
N LEU A 78 10.48 -8.94 -6.43
CA LEU A 78 10.81 -9.73 -5.25
C LEU A 78 9.77 -10.84 -4.98
N ALA A 79 8.48 -10.54 -5.20
CA ALA A 79 7.41 -11.53 -5.07
C ALA A 79 7.57 -12.68 -6.09
N ARG A 80 7.97 -12.37 -7.35
CA ARG A 80 8.28 -13.39 -8.35
C ARG A 80 9.49 -14.25 -7.97
N ALA A 81 10.42 -13.68 -7.20
CA ALA A 81 11.56 -14.40 -6.63
C ALA A 81 11.24 -15.12 -5.29
N GLY A 82 9.97 -15.10 -4.85
CA GLY A 82 9.50 -15.82 -3.66
C GLY A 82 9.66 -15.04 -2.34
N PHE A 83 9.92 -13.74 -2.39
CA PHE A 83 10.03 -12.89 -1.20
C PHE A 83 8.74 -12.11 -0.96
N ASN A 84 8.14 -12.32 0.21
CA ASN A 84 7.02 -11.51 0.68
C ASN A 84 7.57 -10.31 1.44
N VAL A 85 7.41 -9.12 0.86
CA VAL A 85 8.00 -7.87 1.37
C VAL A 85 6.93 -6.81 1.60
N ASP A 86 7.17 -6.00 2.63
CA ASP A 86 6.36 -4.86 2.98
C ASP A 86 6.86 -3.61 2.26
N LEU A 87 5.92 -2.78 1.82
CA LEU A 87 6.19 -1.46 1.27
C LEU A 87 5.76 -0.44 2.31
N ILE A 88 6.73 0.24 2.90
CA ILE A 88 6.53 1.19 4.00
C ILE A 88 6.77 2.61 3.46
N PRO A 89 5.72 3.44 3.30
CA PRO A 89 5.87 4.87 3.06
C PRO A 89 6.65 5.51 4.22
N SER A 90 7.46 6.52 3.92
CA SER A 90 8.31 7.20 4.91
C SER A 90 8.41 8.68 4.62
N GLY A 91 8.66 9.47 5.67
CA GLY A 91 8.78 10.92 5.58
C GLY A 91 7.47 11.64 5.23
N GLY A 92 6.32 11.00 5.47
CA GLY A 92 4.98 11.57 5.39
C GLY A 92 4.21 11.37 6.69
N SER A 93 2.88 11.54 6.64
CA SER A 93 2.00 11.38 7.81
C SER A 93 1.83 9.91 8.25
N GLY A 94 2.20 8.96 7.38
CA GLY A 94 1.96 7.53 7.57
C GLY A 94 0.50 7.12 7.36
N GLN A 95 -0.36 8.04 6.91
CA GLN A 95 -1.80 7.82 6.80
C GLN A 95 -2.22 7.67 5.34
N SER A 96 -2.48 6.42 4.91
CA SER A 96 -3.23 6.19 3.68
C SER A 96 -4.71 6.55 3.88
N ARG A 97 -5.32 7.15 2.86
CA ARG A 97 -6.76 7.39 2.79
C ARG A 97 -7.42 6.28 2.00
N TRP A 98 -8.57 5.81 2.47
CA TRP A 98 -9.35 4.78 1.80
C TRP A 98 -10.69 5.35 1.34
N TRP A 99 -11.03 5.11 0.09
CA TRP A 99 -12.29 5.51 -0.53
C TRP A 99 -13.11 4.29 -0.91
N LEU A 100 -14.42 4.37 -0.66
CA LEU A 100 -15.40 3.40 -1.16
C LEU A 100 -16.17 4.06 -2.32
N ASP A 101 -15.79 3.71 -3.54
CA ASP A 101 -16.43 4.20 -4.75
C ASP A 101 -17.67 3.35 -5.05
N LEU A 102 -18.82 3.99 -5.28
CA LEU A 102 -20.11 3.34 -5.54
C LEU A 102 -20.75 3.95 -6.78
N ARG A 103 -21.25 3.11 -7.69
CA ARG A 103 -21.99 3.55 -8.89
C ARG A 103 -23.47 3.31 -8.69
N THR A 104 -24.29 4.33 -8.90
CA THR A 104 -25.75 4.25 -8.81
C THR A 104 -26.39 4.62 -10.14
N ASP A 105 -27.48 3.94 -10.50
CA ASP A 105 -28.15 4.19 -11.79
C ASP A 105 -29.20 5.32 -11.71
N SER A 106 -29.42 5.90 -10.54
CA SER A 106 -30.34 7.04 -10.36
C SER A 106 -30.00 7.88 -9.12
N ALA A 107 -30.43 9.15 -9.14
CA ALA A 107 -30.30 10.05 -7.99
C ALA A 107 -31.05 9.53 -6.75
N ALA A 108 -32.19 8.86 -6.93
CA ALA A 108 -32.96 8.27 -5.83
C ALA A 108 -32.18 7.16 -5.12
N GLN A 109 -31.53 6.27 -5.88
CA GLN A 109 -30.64 5.25 -5.33
C GLN A 109 -29.43 5.87 -4.62
N ALA A 110 -28.81 6.92 -5.19
CA ALA A 110 -27.74 7.65 -4.53
C ALA A 110 -28.18 8.24 -3.18
N THR A 111 -29.39 8.80 -3.08
CA THR A 111 -29.95 9.30 -1.81
C THR A 111 -30.17 8.19 -0.79
N ALA A 112 -30.70 7.05 -1.21
CA ALA A 112 -30.91 5.91 -0.32
C ALA A 112 -29.58 5.38 0.24
N LEU A 113 -28.59 5.18 -0.63
CA LEU A 113 -27.28 4.65 -0.26
C LEU A 113 -26.51 5.61 0.68
N ARG A 114 -26.59 6.92 0.43
CA ARG A 114 -26.01 7.95 1.32
C ARG A 114 -26.53 7.84 2.75
N ARG A 115 -27.84 7.66 2.92
CA ARG A 115 -28.46 7.50 4.24
C ARG A 115 -28.00 6.22 4.93
N GLN A 116 -27.92 5.12 4.19
CA GLN A 116 -27.47 3.83 4.74
C GLN A 116 -26.01 3.86 5.20
N LEU A 117 -25.12 4.54 4.47
CA LEU A 117 -23.68 4.57 4.77
C LEU A 117 -23.29 5.62 5.83
N GLY A 118 -24.24 6.40 6.35
CA GLY A 118 -23.94 7.43 7.34
C GLY A 118 -22.97 8.52 6.84
N ALA A 119 -22.91 8.74 5.53
CA ALA A 119 -22.04 9.75 4.90
C ALA A 119 -22.61 11.17 5.11
N GLN A 120 -22.45 11.70 6.33
CA GLN A 120 -23.05 12.96 6.80
C GLN A 120 -22.50 14.21 6.09
N ARG A 121 -21.24 14.18 5.64
CA ARG A 121 -20.61 15.29 4.91
C ARG A 121 -20.63 15.02 3.42
N GLN A 122 -21.22 15.93 2.66
CA GLN A 122 -21.30 15.87 1.20
C GLN A 122 -20.60 17.05 0.55
N ARG A 123 -19.90 16.78 -0.54
CA ARG A 123 -19.43 17.79 -1.49
C ARG A 123 -19.78 17.30 -2.89
N ALA A 124 -20.74 17.95 -3.52
CA ALA A 124 -21.00 17.72 -4.93
C ALA A 124 -19.82 18.25 -5.74
N LEU A 125 -19.39 17.49 -6.74
CA LEU A 125 -18.37 17.91 -7.68
C LEU A 125 -19.05 18.09 -9.04
N ASP A 126 -18.87 19.26 -9.64
CA ASP A 126 -19.29 19.49 -11.01
C ASP A 126 -18.24 18.89 -11.96
N CYS A 127 -18.66 17.88 -12.73
CA CYS A 127 -17.80 17.21 -13.69
C CYS A 127 -17.31 18.16 -14.80
N ALA A 128 -18.04 19.24 -15.12
CA ALA A 128 -17.59 20.24 -16.08
C ALA A 128 -16.35 21.02 -15.58
N THR A 129 -16.12 21.02 -14.26
CA THR A 129 -15.02 21.75 -13.61
C THR A 129 -13.84 20.85 -13.22
N LEU A 130 -14.03 19.53 -13.23
CA LEU A 130 -12.99 18.55 -12.96
C LEU A 130 -12.29 18.21 -14.28
N ARG A 131 -11.15 18.85 -14.57
CA ARG A 131 -10.24 18.46 -15.66
C ARG A 131 -9.11 17.59 -15.14
#